data_AF-A0A8T4PSN6-F1
#
_entry.id   AF-A0A8T4PSN6-F1
#
_cell.length_a   1.000
_cell.length_b   1.000
_cell.length_c   1.000
_cell.angle_alpha   90.00
_cell.angle_beta   90.00
_cell.angle_gamma   90.00
#
_symmetry.space_group_name_H-M   'P 1'
#
loop_
_entity.id
_entity.type
_entity.pdbx_description
1 polymer ?
#
loop_
_entity_poly.entity_id
_entity_poly.type
_entity_poly.pdbx_seq_one_letter_code
_entity_poly.pdbx_strand_id
1 'polypeptide(L)'
;MNEEELYKFWKKYIDRNLYRVISSDYLSDIFKNGLNPKKNPYKKLIPDIKKLFKLVLKLERKGFIHEQDWGFKKATGKYLVMVSSEDITSPFIDFTPNYKETYYYKKHKGGALVQTIKRITDDILNRTPKLSTTELLLVIKLHKWSEKKSKFSNKILFIKGSSIHF
;
A
#
# COMPACT_ATOMS: atom_id res chain seq x y z
N MET A 1 -10.82 22.34 2.13
CA MET A 1 -10.59 22.94 0.81
C MET A 1 -11.79 23.82 0.52
N ASN A 2 -11.58 25.10 0.24
CA ASN A 2 -12.69 26.00 -0.08
C ASN A 2 -13.16 25.79 -1.54
N GLU A 3 -14.29 26.37 -1.93
CA GLU A 3 -14.87 26.19 -3.28
C GLU A 3 -13.94 26.68 -4.40
N GLU A 4 -13.16 27.73 -4.15
CA GLU A 4 -12.22 28.29 -5.10
C GLU A 4 -11.04 27.33 -5.37
N GLU A 5 -10.51 26.72 -4.33
CA GLU A 5 -9.48 25.67 -4.41
C GLU A 5 -10.00 24.42 -5.12
N LEU A 6 -11.24 24.02 -4.83
CA LEU A 6 -11.93 22.92 -5.52
C LEU A 6 -12.08 23.19 -7.02
N TYR A 7 -12.51 24.40 -7.40
CA TYR A 7 -12.66 24.78 -8.79
C TYR A 7 -11.31 24.83 -9.52
N LYS A 8 -10.27 25.38 -8.89
CA LYS A 8 -8.89 25.37 -9.43
C LYS A 8 -8.39 23.94 -9.64
N PHE A 9 -8.65 23.05 -8.68
CA PHE A 9 -8.28 21.64 -8.78
C PHE A 9 -9.05 20.95 -9.91
N TRP A 10 -10.37 21.13 -9.98
CA TRP A 10 -11.22 20.59 -11.03
C TRP A 10 -10.76 21.03 -12.43
N LYS A 11 -10.61 22.34 -12.65
CA LYS A 11 -10.18 22.91 -13.95
C LYS A 11 -8.82 22.36 -14.39
N LYS A 12 -7.92 22.10 -13.44
CA LYS A 12 -6.59 21.55 -13.73
C LYS A 12 -6.63 20.11 -14.24
N TYR A 13 -7.59 19.30 -13.80
CA TYR A 13 -7.58 17.84 -14.02
C TYR A 13 -8.76 17.30 -14.82
N ILE A 14 -9.81 18.08 -15.07
CA ILE A 14 -11.04 17.61 -15.70
C ILE A 14 -10.81 16.94 -17.06
N ASP A 15 -9.98 17.51 -17.95
CA ASP A 15 -9.71 16.90 -19.26
C ASP A 15 -8.38 16.14 -19.32
N ARG A 16 -7.78 15.84 -18.17
CA ARG A 16 -6.53 15.08 -18.09
C ARG A 16 -6.78 13.61 -17.83
N ASN A 17 -5.82 12.79 -18.24
CA ASN A 17 -5.76 11.40 -17.82
C ASN A 17 -5.29 11.34 -16.37
N LEU A 18 -6.08 10.69 -15.54
CA LEU A 18 -5.69 10.22 -14.21
C LEU A 18 -5.26 8.77 -14.31
N TYR A 19 -4.20 8.45 -13.60
CA TYR A 19 -3.60 7.13 -13.60
C TYR A 19 -3.71 6.52 -12.22
N ARG A 20 -4.00 5.21 -12.18
CA ARG A 20 -3.97 4.43 -10.95
C ARG A 20 -3.22 3.15 -11.15
N VAL A 21 -2.30 2.85 -10.25
CA VAL A 21 -1.64 1.56 -10.21
C VAL A 21 -2.42 0.62 -9.30
N ILE A 22 -2.79 -0.54 -9.82
CA ILE A 22 -3.54 -1.53 -9.06
C ILE A 22 -3.07 -2.95 -9.34
N SER A 23 -3.09 -3.79 -8.30
CA SER A 23 -2.82 -5.22 -8.45
C SER A 23 -3.88 -5.90 -9.32
N SER A 24 -3.44 -6.82 -10.18
CA SER A 24 -4.29 -7.45 -11.20
C SER A 24 -5.43 -8.30 -10.63
N ASP A 25 -5.32 -8.75 -9.39
CA ASP A 25 -6.39 -9.48 -8.69
C ASP A 25 -7.65 -8.65 -8.42
N TYR A 26 -7.55 -7.32 -8.51
CA TYR A 26 -8.71 -6.42 -8.34
C TYR A 26 -9.37 -6.02 -9.65
N LEU A 27 -8.77 -6.33 -10.81
CA LEU A 27 -9.25 -5.83 -12.10
C LEU A 27 -10.64 -6.35 -12.47
N SER A 28 -10.91 -7.64 -12.25
CA SER A 28 -12.23 -8.22 -12.58
C SER A 28 -13.36 -7.55 -11.80
N ASP A 29 -13.15 -7.28 -10.51
CA ASP A 29 -14.13 -6.57 -9.67
C ASP A 29 -14.31 -5.13 -10.14
N ILE A 30 -13.24 -4.44 -10.53
CA ILE A 30 -13.29 -3.05 -10.98
C ILE A 30 -13.96 -2.91 -12.33
N PHE A 31 -13.68 -3.80 -13.28
CA PHE A 31 -14.36 -3.77 -14.57
C PHE A 31 -15.85 -4.08 -14.44
N LYS A 32 -16.26 -4.86 -13.43
CA LYS A 32 -17.65 -5.19 -13.18
C LYS A 32 -18.40 -4.12 -12.37
N ASN A 33 -17.76 -3.59 -11.34
CA ASN A 33 -18.42 -2.81 -10.28
C ASN A 33 -17.90 -1.37 -10.17
N GLY A 34 -16.95 -0.96 -11.00
CA GLY A 34 -16.26 0.32 -10.91
C GLY A 34 -15.26 0.40 -9.74
N LEU A 35 -14.66 1.59 -9.58
CA LEU A 35 -13.78 1.87 -8.44
C LEU A 35 -14.63 2.27 -7.22
N ASN A 36 -14.52 1.52 -6.13
CA ASN A 36 -15.28 1.81 -4.90
C ASN A 36 -14.35 2.27 -3.76
N PRO A 37 -14.39 3.55 -3.36
CA PRO A 37 -13.51 4.08 -2.30
C PRO A 37 -13.82 3.54 -0.91
N LYS A 38 -15.05 3.07 -0.69
CA LYS A 38 -15.49 2.47 0.58
C LYS A 38 -15.04 1.01 0.71
N LYS A 39 -14.62 0.36 -0.38
CA LYS A 39 -14.21 -1.04 -0.42
C LYS A 39 -12.69 -1.17 -0.36
N ASN A 40 -12.12 -1.09 0.85
CA ASN A 40 -10.72 -1.44 1.08
C ASN A 40 -10.55 -2.97 1.13
N PRO A 41 -9.84 -3.61 0.18
CA PRO A 41 -9.68 -5.06 0.13
C PRO A 41 -8.87 -5.62 1.30
N TYR A 42 -8.16 -4.78 2.04
CA TYR A 42 -7.37 -5.15 3.20
C TYR A 42 -8.11 -4.92 4.53
N LYS A 43 -9.37 -4.46 4.52
CA LYS A 43 -10.13 -4.10 5.73
C LYS A 43 -10.07 -5.17 6.83
N LYS A 44 -10.21 -6.45 6.47
CA LYS A 44 -10.14 -7.58 7.42
C LYS A 44 -8.75 -7.85 7.98
N LEU A 45 -7.69 -7.43 7.28
CA LEU A 45 -6.29 -7.62 7.66
C LEU A 45 -5.69 -6.43 8.42
N ILE A 46 -6.31 -5.25 8.33
CA ILE A 46 -5.85 -4.04 9.03
C ILE A 46 -5.52 -4.28 10.51
N PRO A 47 -6.33 -5.01 11.31
CA PRO A 47 -5.99 -5.26 12.71
C PRO A 47 -4.67 -6.00 12.90
N ASP A 48 -4.38 -6.98 12.04
CA ASP A 48 -3.14 -7.77 12.09
C ASP A 48 -1.95 -6.96 11.59
N ILE A 49 -2.14 -6.16 10.53
CA ILE A 49 -1.12 -5.23 10.04
C ILE A 49 -0.73 -4.22 11.13
N LYS A 50 -1.72 -3.65 11.84
CA LYS A 50 -1.46 -2.75 12.99
C LYS A 50 -0.68 -3.44 14.10
N LYS A 51 -0.96 -4.72 14.40
CA LYS A 51 -0.17 -5.50 15.37
C LYS A 51 1.26 -5.72 14.88
N LEU A 52 1.47 -5.99 13.59
CA LEU A 52 2.81 -6.12 13.02
C LEU A 52 3.58 -4.79 13.13
N PHE A 53 2.96 -3.66 12.84
CA PHE A 53 3.60 -2.35 12.98
C PHE A 53 4.01 -2.05 14.42
N LYS A 54 3.15 -2.38 15.40
CA LYS A 54 3.52 -2.29 16.82
C LYS A 54 4.72 -3.20 17.15
N LEU A 55 4.76 -4.41 16.57
CA LEU A 55 5.89 -5.32 16.74
C LEU A 55 7.18 -4.76 16.15
N VAL A 56 7.16 -4.18 14.95
CA VAL A 56 8.33 -3.53 14.33
C VAL A 56 8.88 -2.45 15.25
N LEU A 57 8.03 -1.54 15.73
CA LEU A 57 8.46 -0.47 16.64
C LEU A 57 9.01 -1.02 17.96
N LYS A 58 8.42 -2.10 18.49
CA LYS A 58 8.91 -2.80 19.69
C LYS A 58 10.30 -3.39 19.46
N LEU A 59 10.53 -4.01 18.31
CA LEU A 59 11.80 -4.63 17.93
C LEU A 59 12.89 -3.58 17.69
N GLU A 60 12.57 -2.47 17.02
CA GLU A 60 13.51 -1.35 16.82
C GLU A 60 14.04 -0.79 18.14
N ARG A 61 13.17 -0.62 19.15
CA ARG A 61 13.60 -0.20 20.51
C ARG A 61 14.56 -1.18 21.17
N LYS A 62 14.65 -2.41 20.68
CA LYS A 62 15.56 -3.47 21.16
C LYS A 62 16.78 -3.65 20.24
N GLY A 63 17.02 -2.70 19.32
CA GLY A 63 18.17 -2.74 18.41
C GLY A 63 17.94 -3.52 17.11
N PHE A 64 16.74 -4.04 16.86
CA PHE A 64 16.40 -4.63 15.56
C PHE A 64 16.07 -3.51 14.57
N ILE A 65 17.08 -3.02 13.85
CA ILE A 65 16.88 -2.00 12.81
C ILE A 65 16.46 -2.68 11.51
N HIS A 66 15.29 -2.29 10.98
CA HIS A 66 14.79 -2.70 9.68
C HIS A 66 14.90 -1.53 8.70
N GLU A 67 15.44 -1.76 7.51
CA GLU A 67 15.55 -0.77 6.45
C GLU A 67 15.02 -1.32 5.13
N GLN A 68 14.41 -0.46 4.32
CA GLN A 68 14.02 -0.77 2.95
C GLN A 68 14.39 0.37 2.00
N ASP A 69 14.81 0.01 0.78
CA ASP A 69 14.94 0.97 -0.30
C ASP A 69 13.54 1.44 -0.74
N TRP A 70 13.32 2.75 -0.67
CA TRP A 70 12.11 3.44 -1.10
C TRP A 70 12.46 4.54 -2.10
N GLY A 71 12.50 4.18 -3.38
CA GLY A 71 12.97 5.09 -4.42
C GLY A 71 14.46 5.33 -4.28
N PHE A 72 14.85 6.58 -4.02
CA PHE A 72 16.25 7.00 -3.85
C PHE A 72 16.66 7.16 -2.37
N LYS A 73 15.80 6.79 -1.42
CA LYS A 73 16.06 6.89 0.02
C LYS A 73 15.95 5.53 0.70
N LYS A 74 16.70 5.37 1.79
CA LYS A 74 16.47 4.29 2.76
C LYS A 74 15.40 4.72 3.75
N ALA A 75 14.41 3.85 3.95
CA ALA A 75 13.32 4.04 4.88
C ALA A 75 13.50 3.10 6.07
N THR A 76 13.55 3.66 7.29
CA THR A 76 13.60 2.88 8.54
C THR A 76 12.26 2.24 8.84
N GLY A 77 12.23 1.21 9.68
CA GLY A 77 11.00 0.56 10.14
C GLY A 77 10.01 1.56 10.75
N LYS A 78 10.47 2.50 11.57
CA LYS A 78 9.63 3.60 12.10
C LYS A 78 8.99 4.42 10.99
N TYR A 79 9.76 4.84 9.99
CA TYR A 79 9.25 5.65 8.88
C TYR A 79 8.28 4.84 8.01
N LEU A 80 8.59 3.58 7.72
CA LEU A 80 7.73 2.65 6.98
C LEU A 80 6.39 2.45 7.68
N VAL A 81 6.41 2.26 9.01
CA VAL A 81 5.21 2.12 9.84
C VAL A 81 4.36 3.37 9.78
N MET A 82 4.97 4.56 9.88
CA MET A 82 4.25 5.83 9.83
C MET A 82 3.49 5.99 8.51
N VAL A 83 4.19 5.93 7.38
CA VAL A 83 3.57 6.11 6.05
C VAL A 83 2.55 5.01 5.75
N SER A 84 2.88 3.75 6.03
CA SER A 84 1.95 2.65 5.79
C SER A 84 0.71 2.70 6.69
N SER A 85 0.80 3.34 7.86
CA SER A 85 -0.35 3.54 8.74
C SER A 85 -1.32 4.57 8.16
N GLU A 86 -0.80 5.64 7.55
CA GLU A 86 -1.62 6.63 6.83
C GLU A 86 -2.33 5.99 5.64
N ASP A 87 -1.63 5.16 4.86
CA ASP A 87 -2.18 4.45 3.70
C ASP A 87 -3.36 3.54 4.06
N ILE A 88 -3.28 2.80 5.18
CA ILE A 88 -4.36 1.88 5.60
C ILE A 88 -5.55 2.60 6.25
N THR A 89 -5.38 3.86 6.66
CA THR A 89 -6.46 4.69 7.22
C THR A 89 -7.12 5.60 6.20
N SER A 90 -6.45 5.87 5.08
CA SER A 90 -6.95 6.70 3.99
C SER A 90 -7.97 5.96 3.12
N PRO A 91 -8.84 6.67 2.39
CA PRO A 91 -9.67 6.06 1.35
C PRO A 91 -8.82 5.26 0.36
N PHE A 92 -9.31 4.10 -0.07
CA PHE A 92 -8.51 3.16 -0.87
C PHE A 92 -8.19 3.65 -2.30
N ILE A 93 -8.70 4.82 -2.71
CA ILE A 93 -8.51 5.35 -4.06
C ILE A 93 -7.45 6.43 -4.03
N ASP A 94 -6.37 6.18 -4.75
CA ASP A 94 -5.32 7.14 -5.05
C ASP A 94 -5.16 7.25 -6.57
N PHE A 95 -5.03 8.49 -7.06
CA PHE A 95 -4.86 8.84 -8.46
C PHE A 95 -3.67 9.77 -8.61
N THR A 96 -2.83 9.53 -9.60
CA THR A 96 -1.81 10.51 -10.02
C THR A 96 -2.13 11.04 -11.42
N PRO A 97 -2.00 12.35 -11.67
CA PRO A 97 -2.03 12.90 -13.03
C PRO A 97 -0.70 12.69 -13.78
N ASN A 98 0.34 12.17 -13.11
CA ASN A 98 1.67 11.99 -13.66
C ASN A 98 1.95 10.51 -14.00
N TYR A 99 1.93 10.19 -15.29
CA TYR A 99 2.21 8.84 -15.77
C TYR A 99 3.58 8.31 -15.31
N LYS A 100 4.60 9.16 -15.18
CA LYS A 100 5.95 8.72 -14.79
C LYS A 100 6.00 8.18 -13.36
N GLU A 101 5.21 8.74 -12.45
CA GLU A 101 5.11 8.27 -11.06
C GLU A 101 4.55 6.83 -10.98
N THR A 102 3.73 6.44 -11.96
CA THR A 102 3.15 5.09 -11.99
C THR A 102 4.18 3.99 -12.19
N TYR A 103 5.31 4.26 -12.86
CA TYR A 103 6.35 3.26 -13.10
C TYR A 103 6.98 2.76 -11.81
N TYR A 104 7.18 3.65 -10.83
CA TYR A 104 7.69 3.27 -9.52
C TYR A 104 6.76 2.26 -8.85
N TYR A 105 5.44 2.48 -8.86
CA TYR A 105 4.49 1.59 -8.21
C TYR A 105 4.19 0.33 -9.03
N LYS A 106 4.31 0.38 -10.36
CA LYS A 106 4.08 -0.77 -11.25
C LYS A 106 5.02 -1.95 -10.95
N LYS A 107 6.23 -1.69 -10.47
CA LYS A 107 7.20 -2.75 -10.12
C LYS A 107 6.86 -3.50 -8.82
N HIS A 108 6.02 -2.94 -7.96
CA HIS A 108 5.70 -3.50 -6.64
C HIS A 108 4.53 -4.50 -6.73
N LYS A 109 4.81 -5.75 -7.15
CA LYS A 109 3.78 -6.78 -7.32
C LYS A 109 2.87 -6.92 -6.09
N GLY A 110 1.56 -6.99 -6.28
CA GLY A 110 0.55 -7.03 -5.22
C GLY A 110 0.24 -5.68 -4.57
N GLY A 111 0.97 -4.61 -4.91
CA GLY A 111 0.84 -3.28 -4.34
C GLY A 111 1.95 -2.94 -3.34
N ALA A 112 2.10 -1.64 -3.05
CA ALA A 112 3.13 -1.12 -2.15
C ALA A 112 3.04 -1.72 -0.74
N LEU A 113 1.85 -1.70 -0.14
CA LEU A 113 1.62 -2.27 1.20
C LEU A 113 2.00 -3.76 1.27
N VAL A 114 1.64 -4.55 0.26
CA VAL A 114 1.98 -5.99 0.21
C VAL A 114 3.50 -6.18 0.24
N GLN A 115 4.25 -5.41 -0.55
CA GLN A 115 5.70 -5.48 -0.57
C GLN A 115 6.34 -5.02 0.75
N THR A 116 5.82 -3.96 1.36
CA THR A 116 6.28 -3.50 2.68
C THR A 116 6.12 -4.59 3.74
N ILE A 117 4.93 -5.20 3.80
CA ILE A 117 4.63 -6.28 4.76
C ILE A 117 5.54 -7.48 4.50
N LYS A 118 5.68 -7.90 3.24
CA LYS A 118 6.55 -9.00 2.84
C LYS A 118 7.97 -8.80 3.36
N ARG A 119 8.60 -7.68 3.02
CA ARG A 119 9.98 -7.36 3.41
C ARG A 119 10.16 -7.29 4.93
N ILE A 120 9.21 -6.70 5.66
CA ILE A 120 9.24 -6.69 7.13
C ILE A 120 9.22 -8.11 7.68
N THR A 121 8.28 -8.94 7.19
CA THR A 121 8.15 -10.31 7.68
C THR A 121 9.33 -11.19 7.29
N ASP A 122 9.87 -11.01 6.08
CA ASP A 122 11.06 -11.72 5.59
C ASP A 122 12.25 -11.41 6.51
N ASP A 123 12.48 -10.14 6.82
CA ASP A 123 13.60 -9.72 7.69
C ASP A 123 13.47 -10.28 9.12
N ILE A 124 12.25 -10.24 9.68
CA ILE A 124 11.98 -10.83 11.01
C ILE A 124 12.20 -12.35 11.00
N LEU A 125 11.73 -13.05 9.96
CA LEU A 125 11.88 -14.52 9.88
C LEU A 125 13.34 -14.94 9.64
N ASN A 126 14.11 -14.16 8.88
CA ASN A 126 15.50 -14.47 8.57
C ASN A 126 16.45 -14.20 9.75
N ARG A 127 16.22 -13.11 10.49
CA ARG A 127 17.09 -12.72 11.61
C ARG A 127 16.63 -13.27 12.96
N THR A 128 15.44 -13.88 13.00
CA THR A 128 14.88 -14.60 14.16
C THR A 128 15.06 -13.87 15.50
N PRO A 129 14.57 -12.62 15.65
CA PRO A 129 14.65 -11.92 16.93
C PRO A 129 13.79 -12.66 17.98
N LYS A 130 14.00 -12.36 19.27
CA LYS A 130 13.21 -12.97 20.35
C LYS A 130 11.75 -12.50 20.30
N LEU A 131 10.85 -13.38 19.85
CA LEU A 131 9.41 -13.18 19.73
C LEU A 131 8.63 -14.10 20.68
N SER A 132 7.44 -13.69 21.09
CA SER A 132 6.46 -14.63 21.67
C SER A 132 5.86 -15.54 20.59
N THR A 133 5.28 -16.67 21.00
CA THR A 133 4.58 -17.58 20.07
C THR A 133 3.50 -16.86 19.27
N THR A 134 2.73 -15.96 19.91
CA THR A 134 1.69 -15.17 19.23
C THR A 134 2.27 -14.19 18.22
N GLU A 135 3.41 -13.56 18.52
CA GLU A 135 4.11 -12.65 17.60
C GLU A 135 4.65 -13.40 16.38
N LEU A 136 5.26 -14.56 16.59
CA LEU A 136 5.74 -15.42 15.51
C LEU A 136 4.60 -15.90 14.60
N LEU A 137 3.49 -16.35 15.17
CA LEU A 137 2.31 -16.77 14.40
C LEU A 137 1.73 -15.61 13.57
N LEU A 138 1.71 -14.39 14.11
CA LEU A 138 1.30 -13.19 13.39
C LEU A 138 2.22 -12.92 12.19
N VAL A 139 3.54 -12.98 12.40
CA VAL A 139 4.55 -12.77 11.34
C VAL A 139 4.39 -13.81 10.23
N ILE A 140 4.27 -15.09 10.57
CA ILE A 140 4.08 -16.18 9.60
C ILE A 140 2.77 -16.00 8.81
N LYS A 141 1.67 -15.63 9.49
CA LYS A 141 0.37 -15.38 8.85
C LYS A 141 0.47 -14.27 7.80
N LEU A 142 1.07 -13.14 8.16
CA LEU A 142 1.20 -11.99 7.27
C LEU A 142 2.22 -12.24 6.15
N HIS A 143 3.30 -12.97 6.44
CA HIS A 143 4.26 -13.41 5.42
C HIS A 143 3.57 -14.24 4.33
N LYS A 144 2.87 -15.32 4.71
CA LYS A 144 2.12 -16.18 3.77
C LYS A 144 1.09 -15.40 2.95
N TRP A 145 0.37 -14.48 3.60
CA TRP A 145 -0.57 -13.61 2.90
C TRP A 145 0.13 -12.71 1.86
N SER A 146 1.24 -12.08 2.25
CA SER A 146 1.98 -11.16 1.38
C SER A 146 2.63 -11.90 0.20
N GLU A 147 3.18 -13.09 0.43
CA GLU A 147 3.66 -14.01 -0.60
C GLU A 147 2.58 -14.31 -1.64
N LYS A 148 1.39 -14.73 -1.18
CA LYS A 148 0.24 -14.99 -2.06
C LYS A 148 -0.14 -13.76 -2.89
N LYS A 149 -0.19 -12.57 -2.27
CA LYS A 149 -0.56 -11.33 -2.97
C LYS A 149 0.53 -10.82 -3.92
N SER A 150 1.80 -11.08 -3.61
CA SER A 150 2.93 -10.64 -4.45
C SER A 150 3.03 -11.38 -5.80
N LYS A 151 2.22 -12.42 -6.02
CA LYS A 151 2.10 -13.11 -7.31
C LYS A 151 1.38 -12.28 -8.36
N PHE A 152 0.53 -11.34 -7.95
CA PHE A 152 -0.26 -10.52 -8.86
C PHE A 152 0.55 -9.31 -9.35
N SER A 153 0.68 -9.16 -10.67
CA SER A 153 1.34 -7.98 -11.25
C SER A 153 0.49 -6.72 -11.06
N ASN A 154 1.12 -5.56 -10.91
CA ASN A 154 0.38 -4.31 -10.97
C ASN A 154 0.12 -3.88 -12.43
N LYS A 155 -1.05 -3.32 -12.66
CA LYS A 155 -1.52 -2.76 -13.93
C LYS A 155 -1.85 -1.29 -13.73
N ILE A 156 -1.75 -0.51 -14.81
CA ILE A 156 -2.08 0.91 -14.82
C ILE A 156 -3.48 1.02 -15.41
N LEU A 157 -4.40 1.60 -14.63
CA LEU A 157 -5.70 2.04 -15.09
C LEU A 157 -5.61 3.49 -15.57
N PHE A 158 -6.30 3.76 -16.66
CA PHE A 158 -6.42 5.07 -17.28
C PHE A 158 -7.85 5.54 -17.08
N ILE A 159 -8.00 6.74 -16.53
CA ILE A 159 -9.32 7.29 -16.21
C ILE A 159 -9.33 8.72 -16.72
N LYS A 160 -10.30 9.05 -17.57
CA LYS A 160 -10.49 10.43 -18.02
C LYS A 160 -11.07 11.23 -16.85
N GLY A 161 -10.44 12.35 -16.48
CA GLY A 161 -10.91 13.20 -15.38
C GLY A 161 -12.36 13.67 -15.53
N SER A 162 -12.86 13.73 -16.77
CA SER A 162 -14.22 14.14 -17.14
C SER A 162 -15.22 12.99 -17.09
N SER A 163 -14.82 11.81 -16.64
CA SER A 163 -15.72 10.65 -16.56
C SER A 163 -16.80 10.91 -15.53
N ILE A 164 -18.06 10.63 -15.85
CA ILE A 164 -19.19 10.69 -14.89
C ILE A 164 -19.21 9.50 -13.93
N HIS A 165 -18.28 8.54 -14.08
CA HIS A 165 -18.22 7.30 -13.31
C HIS A 165 -17.20 7.35 -12.16
N PHE A 166 -16.92 8.56 -11.64
CA PHE A 166 -16.17 8.75 -10.39
C PHE A 166 -17.05 8.53 -9.17
#